data_AF-A0A0D8Q0M0-F1
#
_entry.id   AF-A0A0D8Q0M0-F1
#
_cell.length_a   1.000
_cell.length_b   1.000
_cell.length_c   1.000
_cell.angle_alpha   90.00
_cell.angle_beta   90.00
_cell.angle_gamma   90.00
#
_symmetry.space_group_name_H-M   'P 1'
#
loop_
_entity.id
_entity.type
_entity.pdbx_description
1 polymer ?
#
loop_
_entity_poly.entity_id
_entity_poly.type
_entity_poly.pdbx_seq_one_letter_code
_entity_poly.pdbx_strand_id
1 'polypeptide(L)'
;MKNIAEFIAQIENDKCTYNAWVYAKEGCYKQLQCSDTKNCYSYLREMVEYHLQIVIELNNNKLDSYLLLSEINVVTHIAFNNQKVIAIAA
;
A
#
# COMPACT_ATOMS: atom_id res chain seq x y z
N MET A 1 1.82 -4.05 -14.50
CA MET A 1 1.52 -2.74 -13.88
C MET A 1 0.02 -2.55 -13.87
N LYS A 2 -0.56 -2.18 -12.74
CA LYS A 2 -1.99 -1.87 -12.58
C LYS A 2 -2.12 -0.43 -12.09
N ASN A 3 -3.24 0.23 -12.39
CA ASN A 3 -3.54 1.51 -11.78
C ASN A 3 -4.02 1.31 -10.32
N ILE A 4 -4.04 2.39 -9.53
CA ILE A 4 -4.34 2.29 -8.09
C ILE A 4 -5.79 1.87 -7.85
N ALA A 5 -6.74 2.39 -8.63
CA ALA A 5 -8.15 2.05 -8.49
C ALA A 5 -8.44 0.56 -8.75
N GLU A 6 -7.86 0.00 -9.82
CA GLU A 6 -7.94 -1.43 -10.15
C GLU A 6 -7.32 -2.30 -9.06
N PHE A 7 -6.18 -1.88 -8.50
CA PHE A 7 -5.54 -2.60 -7.42
C PHE A 7 -6.41 -2.63 -6.16
N ILE A 8 -6.95 -1.48 -5.74
CA ILE A 8 -7.83 -1.40 -4.56
C ILE A 8 -9.08 -2.27 -4.76
N ALA A 9 -9.72 -2.18 -5.93
CA ALA A 9 -10.89 -3.00 -6.25
C ALA A 9 -10.58 -4.49 -6.23
N GLN A 10 -9.39 -4.89 -6.71
CA GLN A 10 -8.96 -6.28 -6.65
C GLN A 10 -8.80 -6.76 -5.21
N ILE A 11 -8.02 -6.05 -4.38
CA ILE A 11 -7.77 -6.50 -3.01
C ILE A 11 -9.04 -6.46 -2.14
N GLU A 12 -10.00 -5.59 -2.47
CA GLU A 12 -11.32 -5.56 -1.85
C GLU A 12 -12.16 -6.78 -2.23
N ASN A 13 -12.21 -7.13 -3.53
CA ASN A 13 -12.90 -8.34 -4.00
C ASN A 13 -12.30 -9.62 -3.42
N ASP A 14 -10.96 -9.66 -3.31
CA ASP A 14 -10.20 -10.77 -2.75
C ASP A 14 -10.24 -10.79 -1.20
N LYS A 15 -10.86 -9.78 -0.57
CA LYS A 15 -10.98 -9.59 0.88
C LYS A 15 -9.63 -9.63 1.60
N CYS A 16 -8.60 -9.08 0.98
CA CYS A 16 -7.24 -9.04 1.54
C CYS A 16 -7.18 -8.14 2.78
N THR A 17 -6.54 -8.64 3.83
CA THR A 17 -6.11 -7.73 4.91
C THR A 17 -4.77 -7.10 4.54
N TYR A 18 -4.56 -5.87 4.96
CA TYR A 18 -3.33 -5.14 4.61
C TYR A 18 -2.84 -4.26 5.77
N ASN A 19 -1.53 -4.03 5.78
CA ASN A 19 -0.90 -2.96 6.55
C ASN A 19 -0.56 -1.81 5.59
N ALA A 20 -0.91 -0.58 5.98
CA ALA A 20 -0.55 0.60 5.22
C ALA A 20 0.60 1.36 5.89
N TRP A 21 1.50 1.86 5.05
CA TRP A 21 2.64 2.65 5.46
C TRP A 21 2.76 3.89 4.60
N VAL A 22 3.01 5.04 5.23
CA VAL A 22 3.22 6.30 4.53
C VAL A 22 4.68 6.71 4.60
N TYR A 23 5.17 7.34 3.54
CA TYR A 23 6.51 7.91 3.54
C TYR A 23 6.64 8.94 4.66
N ALA A 24 7.71 8.83 5.46
CA ALA A 24 7.99 9.76 6.55
C ALA A 24 9.22 10.62 6.25
N LYS A 25 10.41 10.04 6.32
CA LYS A 25 11.68 10.72 6.04
C LYS A 25 12.79 9.71 5.72
N GLU A 26 13.83 10.14 5.01
CA GLU A 26 15.07 9.37 4.81
C GLU A 26 14.85 7.98 4.19
N GLY A 27 13.88 7.86 3.29
CA GLY A 27 13.51 6.58 2.67
C GLY A 27 12.75 5.62 3.59
N CYS A 28 12.45 6.03 4.83
CA CYS A 28 11.70 5.25 5.80
C CYS A 28 10.20 5.56 5.72
N TYR A 29 9.42 4.51 5.92
CA TYR A 29 7.98 4.55 6.00
C TYR A 29 7.52 4.35 7.45
N LYS A 30 6.34 4.87 7.79
CA LYS A 30 5.71 4.62 9.09
C LYS A 30 4.37 3.94 8.90
N GLN A 31 4.12 2.91 9.70
CA GLN A 31 2.86 2.20 9.68
C GLN A 31 1.75 3.12 10.20
N LEU A 32 0.62 3.11 9.51
CA LEU A 32 -0.58 3.72 10.03
C LEU A 32 -1.31 2.69 10.88
N GLN A 33 -1.62 3.08 12.12
CA GLN A 33 -2.47 2.29 12.99
C GLN A 33 -3.92 2.50 12.57
N CYS A 34 -4.46 1.58 11.77
CA CYS A 34 -5.88 1.57 11.45
C CYS A 34 -6.63 0.88 12.61
N SER A 35 -7.13 1.66 13.56
CA SER A 35 -7.92 1.13 14.69
C SER A 35 -9.35 0.78 14.30
N ASP A 36 -9.83 1.31 13.17
CA ASP A 36 -11.19 1.07 12.68
C ASP A 36 -11.16 0.03 11.55
N THR A 37 -11.67 -1.16 11.84
CA THR A 37 -11.79 -2.28 10.89
C THR A 37 -13.03 -2.13 9.99
N LYS A 38 -13.93 -1.21 10.31
CA LYS A 38 -15.10 -0.92 9.48
C LYS A 38 -14.68 -0.03 8.33
N ASN A 39 -14.50 -0.65 7.17
CA ASN A 39 -14.28 -0.03 5.86
C ASN A 39 -12.82 0.37 5.54
N CYS A 40 -11.86 -0.54 5.82
CA CYS A 40 -10.44 -0.35 5.52
C CYS A 40 -10.17 0.11 4.07
N TYR A 41 -10.85 -0.45 3.06
CA TYR A 41 -10.62 -0.05 1.67
C TYR A 41 -11.05 1.39 1.36
N SER A 42 -12.05 1.93 2.05
CA SER A 42 -12.40 3.35 1.92
C SER A 42 -11.32 4.24 2.53
N TYR A 43 -10.78 3.85 3.68
CA TYR A 43 -9.62 4.53 4.26
C TYR A 43 -8.39 4.50 3.34
N LEU A 44 -8.13 3.37 2.67
CA LEU A 44 -7.06 3.28 1.68
C LEU A 44 -7.26 4.25 0.50
N ARG A 45 -8.49 4.37 0.00
CA ARG A 45 -8.81 5.32 -1.07
C ARG A 45 -8.54 6.76 -0.62
N GLU A 46 -9.03 7.14 0.55
CA GLU A 46 -8.77 8.46 1.13
C GLU A 46 -7.27 8.72 1.28
N MET A 47 -6.52 7.76 1.81
CA MET A 47 -5.07 7.91 1.97
C MET A 47 -4.34 8.20 0.65
N VAL A 48 -4.73 7.52 -0.43
CA VAL A 48 -4.14 7.71 -1.76
C VAL A 48 -4.31 9.15 -2.25
N GLU A 49 -5.39 9.83 -1.86
CA GLU A 49 -5.64 11.23 -2.19
C GLU A 49 -4.73 12.19 -1.40
N TYR A 50 -4.39 11.85 -0.15
CA TYR A 50 -3.62 12.73 0.74
C TYR A 50 -2.12 12.47 0.78
N HIS A 51 -1.65 11.32 0.30
CA HIS A 51 -0.25 10.92 0.39
C HIS A 51 0.35 10.56 -0.97
N LEU A 52 1.57 11.06 -1.21
CA LEU A 52 2.30 10.87 -2.48
C LEU A 52 2.78 9.42 -2.66
N GLN A 53 3.23 8.79 -1.57
CA GLN A 53 3.83 7.44 -1.59
C GLN A 53 3.31 6.62 -0.41
N ILE A 54 2.66 5.51 -0.74
CA ILE A 54 2.07 4.59 0.24
C ILE A 54 2.57 3.18 -0.08
N VAL A 55 3.03 2.46 0.94
CA VAL A 55 3.30 1.03 0.84
C VAL A 55 2.14 0.25 1.45
N ILE A 56 1.69 -0.77 0.73
CA ILE A 56 0.67 -1.72 1.15
C ILE A 56 1.32 -3.10 1.26
N GLU A 57 1.37 -3.64 2.46
CA GLU A 57 1.75 -5.04 2.70
C GLU A 57 0.48 -5.87 2.84
N LEU A 58 0.26 -6.81 1.91
CA LEU A 58 -0.87 -7.73 1.97
C LEU A 58 -0.53 -8.91 2.88
N ASN A 59 -1.43 -9.24 3.81
CA ASN A 59 -1.26 -10.33 4.76
C ASN A 59 -1.94 -11.64 4.26
N ASN A 60 -1.71 -12.02 3.00
CA ASN A 60 -2.41 -13.14 2.35
C ASN A 60 -1.46 -14.27 1.95
N ASN A 61 -1.25 -15.30 2.78
CA ASN A 61 -0.42 -16.52 2.54
C ASN A 61 1.05 -16.31 2.12
N LYS A 62 1.40 -15.16 1.53
CA LYS A 62 2.72 -14.62 1.18
C LYS A 62 2.68 -13.13 1.53
N LEU A 63 3.80 -12.64 2.07
CA LEU A 63 4.00 -11.22 2.32
C LEU A 63 4.33 -10.55 1.00
N ASP A 64 3.31 -10.01 0.33
CA ASP A 64 3.48 -9.24 -0.89
C ASP A 64 3.37 -7.75 -0.56
N SER A 65 4.33 -6.97 -1.03
CA SER A 65 4.42 -5.54 -0.77
C SER A 65 4.29 -4.74 -2.06
N TYR A 66 3.47 -3.70 -2.03
CA TYR A 66 3.18 -2.86 -3.18
C TYR A 66 3.42 -1.40 -2.83
N LEU A 67 4.04 -0.66 -3.73
CA LEU A 67 4.17 0.79 -3.66
C LEU A 67 3.13 1.43 -4.57
N LEU A 68 2.28 2.27 -3.98
CA LEU A 68 1.29 3.09 -4.65
C LEU A 68 1.92 4.48 -4.86
N LEU A 69 2.08 4.85 -6.13
CA LEU A 69 2.62 6.13 -6.56
C LEU A 69 1.46 7.00 -7.06
N SER A 70 0.86 7.77 -6.16
CA SER A 70 -0.34 8.57 -6.45
C SER A 70 -0.10 9.59 -7.57
N GLU A 71 1.13 10.12 -7.66
CA GLU A 71 1.55 11.10 -8.67
C GLU A 71 1.39 10.62 -10.11
N ILE A 72 1.50 9.31 -10.35
CA ILE A 72 1.40 8.70 -11.68
C ILE A 72 0.32 7.62 -11.76
N ASN A 73 -0.49 7.46 -10.71
CA ASN A 73 -1.55 6.46 -10.60
C ASN A 73 -1.07 5.03 -10.94
N VAL A 74 0.09 4.62 -10.40
CA VAL A 74 0.68 3.29 -10.64
C VAL A 74 0.86 2.54 -9.34
N VAL A 75 0.61 1.23 -9.41
CA VAL A 75 1.02 0.25 -8.40
C VAL A 75 2.17 -0.59 -8.92
N THR A 76 3.24 -0.67 -8.13
CA THR A 76 4.39 -1.52 -8.42
C THR A 76 4.69 -2.48 -7.28
N HIS A 77 5.10 -3.69 -7.61
CA HIS A 77 5.52 -4.67 -6.62
C HIS A 77 6.92 -4.30 -6.10
N ILE A 78 7.17 -4.48 -4.81
CA ILE A 78 8.42 -4.09 -4.16
C ILE A 78 8.91 -5.14 -3.17
N ALA A 79 10.21 -5.16 -2.93
CA ALA A 79 10.76 -5.74 -1.71
C ALA A 79 10.74 -4.67 -0.62
N PHE A 80 9.97 -4.92 0.45
CA PHE A 80 9.86 -4.03 1.61
C PHE A 80 10.35 -4.75 2.86
N ASN A 81 11.26 -4.13 3.61
CA ASN A 81 11.76 -4.68 4.86
C ASN A 81 12.35 -3.56 5.72
N ASN A 82 12.26 -3.71 7.05
CA ASN A 82 12.69 -2.70 8.02
C ASN A 82 12.19 -1.29 7.66
N GLN A 83 10.92 -1.21 7.25
CA GLN A 83 10.23 0.05 6.94
C GLN A 83 10.82 0.79 5.73
N LYS A 84 11.57 0.10 4.86
CA LYS A 84 12.20 0.67 3.66
C LYS A 84 11.91 -0.17 2.43
N VAL A 85 11.81 0.51 1.30
CA VAL A 85 11.82 -0.13 -0.02
C VAL A 85 13.27 -0.51 -0.33
N ILE A 86 13.52 -1.80 -0.53
CA ILE A 86 14.86 -2.35 -0.84
C ILE A 86 15.05 -2.51 -2.35
N ALA A 87 13.99 -2.89 -3.06
CA ALA A 87 14.01 -3.07 -4.51
C ALA A 87 12.61 -2.89 -5.09
N ILE A 88 12.55 -2.51 -6.37
CA ILE A 88 11.36 -2.62 -7.18
C ILE A 88 11.40 -4.00 -7.83
N ALA A 89 10.38 -4.82 -7.60
CA ALA A 89 10.28 -6.13 -8.21
C ALA A 89 9.65 -5.97 -9.60
N ALA A 90 10.39 -6.39 -10.63
CA ALA A 90 9.96 -6.38 -12.03
C ALA A 90 9.05 -7.57 -12.35
#